data_AF-A0A524D7N6-F1
#
_entry.id   AF-A0A524D7N6-F1
#
_cell.length_a   1.000
_cell.length_b   1.000
_cell.length_c   1.000
_cell.angle_alpha   90.00
_cell.angle_beta   90.00
_cell.angle_gamma   90.00
#
_symmetry.space_group_name_H-M   'P 1'
#
loop_
_entity.id
_entity.type
_entity.pdbx_description
1 polymer ?
#
loop_
_entity_poly.entity_id
_entity_poly.type
_entity_poly.pdbx_seq_one_letter_code
_entity_poly.pdbx_strand_id
1 'polypeptide(L)'
;MKQLSRKPFVLMLKDDSGEVEPIPMDLGMVNSDNALIVLDEYNDTCWVWIGRNVNMPTRMHALRIARSIQKSGHQIGVTTIGLATSKFVEMMEKDATDSQVADSIAAFKAALEGKWSFDDRVLAYRREHEAKAMAGAPPPKPPAESAPKAEPAIVAETVVDRPPPPPKPPATSQTGFSPAKPTMEITEGDKKAAHLLLATVKNSELAYIERVEKEGTTGFKIEVPGIMVIEAKPKGNYLEISPGTFGDSDAAKKIKADYEAMIKRM
;
A
#
# COMPACT_ATOMS: atom_id res chain seq x y z
N MET A 1 25.90 11.64 0.67
CA MET A 1 25.08 10.52 1.18
C MET A 1 26.01 9.48 1.76
N LYS A 2 25.85 9.10 3.03
CA LYS A 2 26.68 8.07 3.67
C LYS A 2 26.23 6.69 3.16
N GLN A 3 26.99 6.14 2.21
CA GLN A 3 26.88 4.73 1.86
C GLN A 3 27.42 3.95 3.07
N LEU A 4 26.54 3.48 3.94
CA LEU A 4 26.92 2.54 4.99
C LEU A 4 27.49 1.30 4.27
N SER A 5 28.76 1.01 4.57
CA SER A 5 29.53 -0.12 4.04
C SER A 5 28.95 -1.44 4.55
N ARG A 6 27.76 -1.78 4.08
CA ARG A 6 27.14 -3.09 4.28
C ARG A 6 26.86 -3.71 2.92
N LYS A 7 26.98 -5.04 2.89
CA LYS A 7 26.64 -5.87 1.73
C LYS A 7 25.17 -5.59 1.36
N PRO A 8 24.87 -5.21 0.10
CA PRO A 8 23.49 -5.05 -0.35
C PRO A 8 22.81 -6.42 -0.40
N PHE A 9 21.54 -6.45 -0.02
CA PHE A 9 20.72 -7.66 -0.08
C PHE A 9 19.47 -7.44 -0.92
N VAL A 10 18.86 -8.54 -1.35
CA VAL A 10 17.51 -8.56 -1.87
C VAL A 10 16.66 -9.47 -0.98
N LEU A 11 15.50 -8.97 -0.56
CA LEU A 11 14.55 -9.72 0.26
C LEU A 11 13.22 -9.82 -0.49
N MET A 12 12.67 -11.03 -0.57
CA MET A 12 11.35 -11.29 -1.10
C MET A 12 10.39 -11.61 0.04
N LEU A 13 9.26 -10.92 0.07
CA LEU A 13 8.18 -11.11 1.02
C LEU A 13 6.93 -11.52 0.25
N LYS A 14 6.20 -12.51 0.77
CA LYS A 14 4.86 -12.86 0.29
C LYS A 14 3.83 -12.23 1.21
N ASP A 15 2.85 -11.54 0.65
CA ASP A 15 1.67 -11.11 1.39
C ASP A 15 0.59 -12.19 1.28
N ASP A 16 0.12 -12.66 2.42
CA ASP A 16 -1.05 -13.52 2.53
C ASP A 16 -2.09 -12.81 3.40
N SER A 17 -3.03 -12.14 2.72
CA SER A 17 -4.17 -11.49 3.37
C SER A 17 -3.82 -10.44 4.44
N GLY A 18 -2.65 -9.79 4.35
CA GLY A 18 -2.19 -8.76 5.29
C GLY A 18 -1.08 -9.18 6.24
N GLU A 19 -0.71 -10.46 6.24
CA GLU A 19 0.50 -10.92 6.89
C GLU A 19 1.61 -11.10 5.85
N VAL A 20 2.76 -10.47 6.09
CA VAL A 20 3.92 -10.58 5.21
C VAL A 20 4.96 -11.53 5.78
N GLU A 21 5.32 -12.53 5.00
CA GLU A 21 6.32 -13.53 5.38
C GLU A 21 7.53 -13.48 4.45
N PRO A 22 8.77 -13.52 4.99
CA PRO A 22 9.96 -13.61 4.17
C PRO A 22 10.06 -15.01 3.55
N ILE A 23 10.20 -15.05 2.23
CA ILE A 23 10.34 -16.28 1.46
C ILE A 23 11.68 -16.31 0.74
N PRO A 24 12.26 -17.51 0.50
CA PRO A 24 13.40 -17.64 -0.39
C PRO A 24 13.07 -17.05 -1.76
N MET A 25 14.01 -16.32 -2.33
CA MET A 25 13.83 -15.75 -3.66
C MET A 25 13.69 -16.87 -4.69
N ASP A 26 12.53 -16.94 -5.32
CA ASP A 26 12.21 -17.89 -6.38
C ASP A 26 11.31 -17.23 -7.44
N LEU A 27 11.71 -17.36 -8.70
CA LEU A 27 10.92 -16.90 -9.85
C LEU A 27 9.60 -17.66 -9.99
N GLY A 28 9.54 -18.92 -9.53
CA GLY A 28 8.30 -19.71 -9.53
C GLY A 28 7.18 -19.10 -8.68
N MET A 29 7.53 -18.23 -7.73
CA MET A 29 6.57 -17.53 -6.87
C MET A 29 5.92 -16.34 -7.59
N VAL A 30 6.54 -15.83 -8.67
CA VAL A 30 6.01 -14.74 -9.50
C VAL A 30 4.94 -15.29 -10.44
N ASN A 31 3.76 -15.55 -9.89
CA ASN A 31 2.61 -16.12 -10.59
C ASN A 31 1.33 -15.32 -10.32
N SER A 32 0.22 -15.77 -10.92
CA SER A 32 -1.06 -15.05 -10.88
C SER A 32 -1.78 -15.08 -9.54
N ASP A 33 -1.40 -15.98 -8.62
CA ASP A 33 -2.12 -16.17 -7.36
C ASP A 33 -1.44 -15.44 -6.19
N ASN A 34 -0.20 -15.00 -6.36
CA ASN A 34 0.62 -14.41 -5.31
C ASN A 34 0.70 -12.88 -5.38
N ALA A 35 0.74 -12.25 -4.21
CA ALA A 35 1.18 -10.87 -4.03
C ALA A 35 2.58 -10.88 -3.38
N LEU A 36 3.55 -10.26 -4.04
CA LEU A 36 4.95 -10.27 -3.59
C LEU A 36 5.48 -8.85 -3.45
N ILE A 37 6.32 -8.64 -2.44
CA ILE A 37 7.06 -7.40 -2.21
C ILE A 37 8.54 -7.77 -2.24
N VAL A 38 9.33 -7.13 -3.11
CA VAL A 38 10.76 -7.38 -3.22
C VAL A 38 11.53 -6.10 -2.92
N LEU A 39 12.33 -6.13 -1.86
CA LEU A 39 13.23 -5.06 -1.48
C LEU A 39 14.58 -5.32 -2.14
N ASP A 40 14.92 -4.55 -3.17
CA ASP A 40 16.15 -4.70 -3.93
C ASP A 40 17.11 -3.53 -3.67
N GLU A 41 18.06 -3.74 -2.76
CA GLU A 41 19.07 -2.73 -2.43
C GLU A 41 20.14 -2.55 -3.52
N TYR A 42 20.25 -3.46 -4.50
CA TYR A 42 21.18 -3.30 -5.63
C TYR A 42 20.67 -2.25 -6.62
N ASN A 43 19.37 -2.29 -6.90
CA ASN A 43 18.71 -1.36 -7.82
C ASN A 43 18.02 -0.18 -7.12
N ASP A 44 18.15 -0.06 -5.79
CA ASP A 44 17.51 0.99 -4.98
C ASP A 44 15.99 1.03 -5.21
N THR A 45 15.38 -0.15 -5.36
CA THR A 45 13.98 -0.29 -5.80
C THR A 45 13.19 -1.27 -4.93
N CYS A 46 12.03 -0.84 -4.48
CA CYS A 46 11.00 -1.68 -3.89
C CYS A 46 10.01 -2.07 -5.00
N TRP A 47 10.02 -3.34 -5.37
CA TRP A 47 9.12 -3.91 -6.37
C TRP A 47 7.88 -4.49 -5.68
N VAL A 48 6.70 -4.25 -6.25
CA VAL A 48 5.46 -4.89 -5.80
C VAL A 48 4.83 -5.59 -6.98
N TRP A 49 4.74 -6.92 -6.89
CA TRP A 49 4.08 -7.78 -7.86
C TRP A 49 2.70 -8.17 -7.35
N ILE A 50 1.67 -7.91 -8.13
CA ILE A 50 0.30 -8.34 -7.85
C ILE A 50 -0.17 -9.25 -8.98
N GLY A 51 -0.33 -10.53 -8.68
CA GLY A 51 -0.87 -11.53 -9.60
C GLY A 51 -2.33 -11.24 -10.02
N ARG A 52 -2.74 -11.75 -11.17
CA ARG A 52 -4.07 -11.51 -11.76
C ARG A 52 -5.24 -11.96 -10.88
N ASN A 53 -5.07 -13.06 -10.15
CA ASN A 53 -6.11 -13.70 -9.33
C ASN A 53 -6.08 -13.22 -7.87
N VAL A 54 -5.16 -12.34 -7.51
CA VAL A 54 -5.08 -11.76 -6.16
C VAL A 54 -6.32 -10.91 -5.91
N ASN A 55 -6.99 -11.17 -4.80
CA ASN A 55 -8.17 -10.40 -4.40
C ASN A 55 -7.82 -8.94 -4.06
N MET A 56 -8.80 -8.05 -4.14
CA MET A 56 -8.59 -6.62 -3.93
C MET A 56 -8.05 -6.29 -2.52
N PRO A 57 -8.55 -6.92 -1.42
CA PRO A 57 -8.01 -6.70 -0.07
C PRO A 57 -6.50 -6.98 0.04
N THR A 58 -6.05 -8.15 -0.44
CA THR A 58 -4.64 -8.56 -0.42
C THR A 58 -3.80 -7.60 -1.25
N ARG A 59 -4.27 -7.20 -2.44
CA ARG A 59 -3.61 -6.17 -3.25
C ARG A 59 -3.40 -4.86 -2.47
N MET A 60 -4.42 -4.38 -1.79
CA MET A 60 -4.32 -3.13 -1.02
C MET A 60 -3.42 -3.27 0.20
N HIS A 61 -3.44 -4.42 0.86
CA HIS A 61 -2.56 -4.73 1.98
C HIS A 61 -1.10 -4.78 1.53
N ALA A 62 -0.78 -5.57 0.50
CA ALA A 62 0.55 -5.63 -0.10
C ALA A 62 1.09 -4.24 -0.46
N LEU A 63 0.29 -3.38 -1.12
CA LEU A 63 0.71 -2.02 -1.47
C LEU A 63 0.97 -1.14 -0.24
N ARG A 64 0.08 -1.19 0.74
CA ARG A 64 0.23 -0.42 1.99
C ARG A 64 1.48 -0.86 2.75
N ILE A 65 1.65 -2.17 2.91
CA ILE A 65 2.77 -2.77 3.64
C ILE A 65 4.08 -2.47 2.90
N ALA A 66 4.12 -2.62 1.57
CA ALA A 66 5.29 -2.28 0.77
C ALA A 66 5.70 -0.81 0.95
N ARG A 67 4.75 0.13 0.92
CA ARG A 67 5.02 1.56 1.18
C ARG A 67 5.52 1.83 2.60
N SER A 68 5.03 1.09 3.58
CA SER A 68 5.50 1.19 4.96
C SER A 68 6.94 0.68 5.08
N ILE A 69 7.19 -0.54 4.58
CA ILE A 69 8.49 -1.21 4.61
C ILE A 69 9.53 -0.44 3.80
N GLN A 70 9.16 0.16 2.68
CA GLN A 70 10.07 1.01 1.91
C GLN A 70 10.64 2.15 2.78
N LYS A 71 9.83 2.71 3.70
CA LYS A 71 10.26 3.81 4.58
C LYS A 71 10.99 3.32 5.83
N SER A 72 10.50 2.25 6.46
CA SER A 72 11.04 1.75 7.73
C SER A 72 12.13 0.70 7.59
N GLY A 73 12.24 0.08 6.41
CA GLY A 73 12.88 -1.20 6.22
C GLY A 73 12.09 -2.36 6.84
N HIS A 74 12.53 -3.58 6.55
CA HIS A 74 12.06 -4.83 7.14
C HIS A 74 13.22 -5.51 7.88
N GLN A 75 12.99 -5.98 9.10
CA GLN A 75 14.04 -6.58 9.93
C GLN A 75 14.05 -8.10 9.76
N ILE A 76 15.20 -8.64 9.34
CA ILE A 76 15.50 -10.08 9.34
C ILE A 76 16.68 -10.29 10.29
N GLY A 77 16.44 -10.94 11.43
CA GLY A 77 17.43 -11.10 12.49
C GLY A 77 17.94 -9.74 12.99
N VAL A 78 19.25 -9.50 12.79
CA VAL A 78 19.90 -8.23 13.17
C VAL A 78 19.99 -7.22 12.02
N THR A 79 19.54 -7.59 10.82
CA THR A 79 19.73 -6.79 9.61
C THR A 79 18.40 -6.18 9.15
N THR A 80 18.36 -4.85 9.01
CA THR A 80 17.20 -4.14 8.43
C THR A 80 17.42 -3.91 6.94
N ILE A 81 16.57 -4.49 6.09
CA ILE A 81 16.64 -4.42 4.62
C ILE A 81 15.62 -3.41 4.09
N GLY A 82 15.95 -2.70 3.01
CA GLY A 82 14.99 -1.83 2.30
C GLY A 82 15.05 -0.35 2.67
N LEU A 83 15.82 0.04 3.69
CA LEU A 83 16.12 1.46 4.00
C LEU A 83 16.81 2.19 2.83
N ALA A 84 17.49 1.43 1.97
CA ALA A 84 18.15 1.91 0.78
C ALA A 84 17.31 1.65 -0.50
N THR A 85 15.98 1.62 -0.40
CA THR A 85 15.08 1.50 -1.56
C THR A 85 14.21 2.74 -1.72
N SER A 86 14.67 3.68 -2.54
CA SER A 86 14.02 4.97 -2.78
C SER A 86 12.97 4.90 -3.87
N LYS A 87 13.15 4.02 -4.86
CA LYS A 87 12.20 3.82 -5.96
C LYS A 87 11.13 2.83 -5.55
N PHE A 88 9.91 3.08 -5.99
CA PHE A 88 8.77 2.19 -5.78
C PHE A 88 8.14 1.88 -7.12
N VAL A 89 8.08 0.60 -7.46
CA VAL A 89 7.52 0.13 -8.73
C VAL A 89 6.37 -0.84 -8.43
N GLU A 90 5.17 -0.43 -8.83
CA GLU A 90 3.96 -1.24 -8.73
C GLU A 90 3.71 -1.93 -10.07
N MET A 91 3.48 -3.24 -10.02
CA MET A 91 3.22 -4.06 -11.19
C MET A 91 1.98 -4.90 -10.94
N MET A 92 0.95 -4.68 -11.75
CA MET A 92 -0.24 -5.51 -11.77
C MET A 92 -0.23 -6.39 -13.00
N GLU A 93 -0.28 -7.70 -12.82
CA GLU A 93 -0.32 -8.63 -13.95
C GLU A 93 -1.56 -8.45 -14.83
N LYS A 94 -2.68 -7.99 -14.25
CA LYS A 94 -3.90 -7.69 -15.01
C LYS A 94 -3.67 -6.59 -16.06
N ASP A 95 -2.77 -5.66 -15.77
CA ASP A 95 -2.46 -4.49 -16.60
C ASP A 95 -1.23 -4.73 -17.48
N ALA A 96 -0.78 -5.99 -17.61
CA ALA A 96 0.39 -6.37 -18.42
C ALA A 96 0.22 -6.07 -19.93
N THR A 97 -0.97 -5.69 -20.38
CA THR A 97 -1.20 -5.18 -21.74
C THR A 97 -0.70 -3.75 -21.93
N ASP A 98 -0.51 -2.99 -20.85
CA ASP A 98 0.12 -1.67 -20.90
C ASP A 98 1.64 -1.84 -21.08
N SER A 99 2.21 -1.13 -22.06
CA SER A 99 3.63 -1.16 -22.36
C SER A 99 4.49 -0.81 -21.14
N GLN A 100 4.07 0.17 -20.33
CA GLN A 100 4.86 0.61 -19.18
C GLN A 100 4.91 -0.46 -18.08
N VAL A 101 3.79 -1.15 -17.85
CA VAL A 101 3.69 -2.24 -16.88
C VAL A 101 4.45 -3.46 -17.39
N ALA A 102 4.32 -3.79 -18.68
CA ALA A 102 5.07 -4.88 -19.30
C ALA A 102 6.59 -4.68 -19.19
N ASP A 103 7.08 -3.47 -19.45
CA ASP A 103 8.50 -3.12 -19.31
C ASP A 103 8.97 -3.25 -17.85
N SER A 104 8.14 -2.81 -16.90
CA SER A 104 8.42 -2.96 -15.47
C SER A 104 8.49 -4.42 -15.04
N ILE A 105 7.57 -5.25 -15.54
CA ILE A 105 7.54 -6.71 -15.29
C ILE A 105 8.79 -7.37 -15.87
N ALA A 106 9.21 -7.00 -17.07
CA ALA A 106 10.42 -7.51 -17.69
C ALA A 106 11.66 -7.13 -16.88
N ALA A 107 11.77 -5.87 -16.45
CA ALA A 107 12.86 -5.40 -15.59
C ALA A 107 12.89 -6.13 -14.24
N PHE A 108 11.73 -6.37 -13.64
CA PHE A 108 11.59 -7.12 -12.39
C PHE A 108 12.05 -8.57 -12.54
N LYS A 109 11.59 -9.29 -13.57
CA LYS A 109 12.02 -10.67 -13.83
C LYS A 109 13.53 -10.75 -14.09
N ALA A 110 14.07 -9.83 -14.89
CA ALA A 110 15.50 -9.75 -15.15
C ALA A 110 16.31 -9.47 -13.87
N ALA A 111 15.78 -8.68 -12.94
CA ALA A 111 16.41 -8.46 -11.63
C ALA A 111 16.48 -9.75 -10.82
N LEU A 112 15.45 -10.61 -10.89
CA LEU A 112 15.36 -11.86 -10.14
C LEU A 112 16.16 -13.02 -10.77
N GLU A 113 16.40 -13.04 -12.08
CA GLU A 113 17.12 -14.10 -12.82
C GLU A 113 18.63 -14.23 -12.50
N GLY A 114 19.14 -13.47 -11.52
CA GLY A 114 20.53 -13.53 -11.08
C GLY A 114 20.94 -14.85 -10.40
N LYS A 115 22.25 -15.13 -10.37
CA LYS A 115 22.82 -16.18 -9.52
C LYS A 115 22.91 -15.67 -8.07
N TRP A 116 21.89 -15.99 -7.30
CA TRP A 116 21.79 -15.58 -5.89
C TRP A 116 22.40 -16.62 -4.95
N SER A 117 23.10 -16.14 -3.93
CA SER A 117 23.40 -16.90 -2.71
C SER A 117 22.53 -16.39 -1.59
N PHE A 118 22.28 -17.23 -0.59
CA PHE A 118 21.32 -16.93 0.47
C PHE A 118 22.01 -16.88 1.83
N ASP A 119 21.74 -15.80 2.56
CA ASP A 119 22.04 -15.66 3.98
C ASP A 119 20.73 -15.82 4.77
N ASP A 120 20.78 -16.38 5.97
CA ASP A 120 19.57 -16.67 6.78
C ASP A 120 18.42 -17.38 6.03
N ARG A 121 18.75 -18.13 4.97
CA ARG A 121 17.84 -18.84 4.03
C ARG A 121 16.95 -17.95 3.14
N VAL A 122 16.75 -16.68 3.48
CA VAL A 122 15.81 -15.78 2.78
C VAL A 122 16.47 -14.52 2.19
N LEU A 123 17.65 -14.12 2.67
CA LEU A 123 18.35 -12.93 2.20
C LEU A 123 19.22 -13.26 1.00
N ALA A 124 18.79 -12.83 -0.19
CA ALA A 124 19.54 -13.05 -1.42
C ALA A 124 20.67 -12.03 -1.59
N TYR A 125 21.85 -12.49 -2.02
CA TYR A 125 23.00 -11.65 -2.33
C TYR A 125 23.85 -12.22 -3.47
N ARG A 126 24.64 -11.37 -4.13
CA ARG A 126 25.62 -11.78 -5.14
C ARG A 126 27.01 -11.95 -4.53
N ARG A 127 27.63 -13.14 -4.67
CA ARG A 127 28.97 -13.44 -4.11
C ARG A 127 30.06 -12.48 -4.58
N GLU A 128 29.94 -11.92 -5.78
CA GLU A 128 30.89 -10.94 -6.33
C GLU A 128 31.01 -9.66 -5.50
N HIS A 129 29.94 -9.29 -4.78
CA HIS A 129 29.91 -8.12 -3.89
C HIS A 129 30.45 -8.42 -2.49
N GLU A 130 30.60 -9.69 -2.12
CA GLU A 130 31.20 -10.11 -0.85
C GLU A 130 32.73 -9.85 -0.86
N ALA A 131 33.39 -10.13 -1.99
CA ALA A 131 34.82 -9.89 -2.19
C ALA A 131 35.18 -8.39 -2.15
N LYS A 132 34.30 -7.52 -2.63
CA LYS A 132 34.52 -6.05 -2.61
C LYS A 132 34.30 -5.43 -1.22
N ALA A 133 33.40 -5.98 -0.41
CA ALA A 133 33.16 -5.50 0.96
C ALA A 133 34.34 -5.82 1.89
N MET A 134 35.03 -6.95 1.69
CA MET A 134 36.21 -7.32 2.47
C MET A 134 37.48 -6.54 2.09
N ALA A 135 37.61 -6.10 0.85
CA ALA A 135 38.80 -5.36 0.38
C ALA A 135 38.88 -3.89 0.87
N GLY A 136 37.81 -3.36 1.48
CA GLY A 136 37.74 -1.98 1.97
C GLY A 136 37.73 -1.82 3.50
N ALA A 137 37.83 -2.91 4.26
CA ALA A 137 37.83 -2.86 5.72
C ALA A 137 39.22 -2.44 6.24
N PRO A 138 39.36 -1.34 7.00
CA PRO A 138 40.59 -1.05 7.73
C PRO A 138 40.84 -2.16 8.76
N PRO A 139 42.11 -2.55 9.01
CA PRO A 139 42.42 -3.63 9.94
C PRO A 139 41.92 -3.29 11.35
N PRO A 140 41.44 -4.28 12.12
CA PRO A 140 40.96 -4.07 13.47
C PRO A 140 42.12 -3.59 14.35
N LYS A 141 41.94 -2.44 15.00
CA LYS A 141 42.88 -1.90 15.99
C LYS A 141 42.79 -2.76 17.26
N PRO A 142 43.92 -3.16 17.89
CA PRO A 142 43.90 -4.02 19.07
C PRO A 142 43.21 -3.37 20.28
N PRO A 143 42.69 -4.18 21.22
CA PRO A 143 41.87 -3.71 22.32
C PRO A 143 42.72 -3.01 23.39
N ALA A 144 42.38 -1.77 23.73
CA ALA A 144 42.88 -1.10 24.92
C ALA A 144 41.87 -1.30 26.05
N GLU A 145 42.38 -1.86 27.14
CA GLU A 145 41.69 -2.23 28.36
C GLU A 145 41.44 -1.00 29.27
N SER A 146 40.29 -1.02 29.94
CA SER A 146 39.94 -0.38 31.23
C SER A 146 39.84 1.16 31.39
N ALA A 147 38.57 1.59 31.44
CA ALA A 147 37.92 2.47 32.43
C ALA A 147 38.13 4.01 32.41
N PRO A 148 37.19 4.82 32.99
CA PRO A 148 35.88 4.50 33.56
C PRO A 148 34.69 5.23 32.89
N LYS A 149 33.53 4.63 33.14
CA LYS A 149 32.15 5.06 32.82
C LYS A 149 31.87 6.49 33.34
N ALA A 150 31.61 7.43 32.44
CA ALA A 150 30.96 8.69 32.76
C ALA A 150 29.46 8.56 32.41
N GLU A 151 28.60 8.77 33.40
CA GLU A 151 27.15 8.87 33.22
C GLU A 151 26.83 10.11 32.36
N PRO A 152 26.03 9.99 31.29
CA PRO A 152 25.45 11.17 30.68
C PRO A 152 24.26 11.63 31.51
N ALA A 153 24.43 12.79 32.15
CA ALA A 153 23.34 13.56 32.73
C ALA A 153 22.32 13.90 31.65
N ILE A 154 21.06 13.52 31.87
CA ILE A 154 19.92 13.95 31.07
C ILE A 154 19.69 15.42 31.40
N VAL A 155 20.06 16.31 30.47
CA VAL A 155 19.63 17.72 30.51
C VAL A 155 18.37 17.82 29.66
N ALA A 156 17.23 17.99 30.31
CA ALA A 156 15.99 18.35 29.64
C ALA A 156 16.09 19.80 29.15
N GLU A 157 16.10 20.01 27.84
CA GLU A 157 15.97 21.33 27.24
C GLU A 157 14.47 21.63 27.04
N THR A 158 13.90 22.44 27.92
CA THR A 158 12.54 22.98 27.78
C THR A 158 12.52 23.93 26.59
N VAL A 159 11.88 23.52 25.49
CA VAL A 159 11.54 24.42 24.38
C VAL A 159 10.50 25.42 24.88
N VAL A 160 10.90 26.68 24.96
CA VAL A 160 10.00 27.80 25.26
C VAL A 160 9.05 27.98 24.08
N ASP A 161 7.75 27.87 24.38
CA ASP A 161 6.63 28.10 23.48
C ASP A 161 6.75 29.50 22.85
N ARG A 162 6.82 29.58 21.52
CA ARG A 162 6.76 30.88 20.83
C ARG A 162 5.31 31.34 20.80
N PRO A 163 5.01 32.59 21.19
CA PRO A 163 3.67 33.14 21.02
C PRO A 163 3.25 33.08 19.54
N PRO A 164 1.98 32.76 19.24
CA PRO A 164 1.48 32.75 17.88
C PRO A 164 1.61 34.16 17.27
N PRO A 165 1.93 34.26 15.96
CA PRO A 165 2.02 35.55 15.29
C PRO A 165 0.66 36.27 15.30
N PRO A 166 0.64 37.60 15.36
CA PRO A 166 -0.61 38.36 15.36
C PRO A 166 -1.41 38.12 14.08
N PRO A 167 -2.76 38.15 14.15
CA PRO A 167 -3.62 37.94 13.00
C PRO A 167 -3.34 39.01 11.93
N LYS A 168 -3.15 38.55 10.68
CA LYS A 168 -3.05 39.43 9.51
C LYS A 168 -4.33 40.28 9.40
N PRO A 169 -4.22 41.57 9.04
CA PRO A 169 -5.38 42.41 8.77
C PRO A 169 -6.24 41.82 7.64
N PRO A 170 -7.58 42.00 7.69
CA PRO A 170 -8.46 41.52 6.64
C PRO A 170 -8.11 42.20 5.31
N ALA A 171 -7.86 41.38 4.30
CA ALA A 171 -7.73 41.85 2.93
C ALA A 171 -9.06 42.45 2.50
N THR A 172 -9.00 43.74 2.16
CA THR A 172 -10.06 44.55 1.58
C THR A 172 -10.75 43.81 0.43
N SER A 173 -12.07 43.76 0.50
CA SER A 173 -12.99 43.29 -0.53
C SER A 173 -12.66 43.90 -1.89
N GLN A 174 -12.01 43.13 -2.76
CA GLN A 174 -12.07 43.37 -4.20
C GLN A 174 -13.23 42.57 -4.77
N THR A 175 -14.18 43.35 -5.26
CA THR A 175 -15.32 43.03 -6.10
C THR A 175 -15.11 41.84 -7.05
N GLY A 176 -16.06 40.92 -7.03
CA GLY A 176 -16.66 40.43 -8.27
C GLY A 176 -16.05 39.17 -8.88
N PHE A 177 -16.05 38.05 -8.16
CA PHE A 177 -16.32 36.73 -8.76
C PHE A 177 -17.02 35.88 -7.70
N SER A 178 -18.34 35.73 -7.85
CA SER A 178 -19.07 34.68 -7.16
C SER A 178 -18.83 33.40 -7.96
N PRO A 179 -18.04 32.41 -7.50
CA PRO A 179 -18.22 31.08 -8.04
C PRO A 179 -19.61 30.66 -7.56
N ALA A 180 -20.56 30.55 -8.49
CA ALA A 180 -21.80 29.86 -8.20
C ALA A 180 -21.42 28.55 -7.53
N LYS A 181 -21.77 28.39 -6.25
CA LYS A 181 -21.74 27.07 -5.62
C LYS A 181 -22.57 26.19 -6.54
N PRO A 182 -22.03 25.12 -7.14
CA PRO A 182 -22.88 24.15 -7.78
C PRO A 182 -23.80 23.63 -6.67
N THR A 183 -25.08 24.00 -6.75
CA THR A 183 -26.12 23.38 -5.95
C THR A 183 -26.14 21.93 -6.38
N MET A 184 -25.44 21.07 -5.63
CA MET A 184 -25.54 19.62 -5.82
C MET A 184 -26.97 19.25 -5.43
N GLU A 185 -27.84 19.13 -6.42
CA GLU A 185 -29.17 18.56 -6.22
C GLU A 185 -28.99 17.08 -5.89
N ILE A 186 -29.28 16.71 -4.64
CA ILE A 186 -29.25 15.31 -4.20
C ILE A 186 -30.43 14.59 -4.84
N THR A 187 -30.14 13.68 -5.76
CA THR A 187 -31.14 12.89 -6.48
C THR A 187 -31.68 11.74 -5.61
N GLU A 188 -32.80 11.11 -5.98
CA GLU A 188 -33.23 9.90 -5.26
C GLU A 188 -32.24 8.74 -5.43
N GLY A 189 -31.54 8.67 -6.56
CA GLY A 189 -30.44 7.73 -6.78
C GLY A 189 -29.34 7.90 -5.74
N ASP A 190 -29.00 9.15 -5.38
CA ASP A 190 -28.02 9.46 -4.35
C ASP A 190 -28.50 9.04 -2.95
N LYS A 191 -29.78 9.23 -2.65
CA LYS A 191 -30.38 8.75 -1.39
C LYS A 191 -30.37 7.22 -1.31
N LYS A 192 -30.71 6.53 -2.40
CA LYS A 192 -30.63 5.06 -2.51
C LYS A 192 -29.18 4.60 -2.33
N ALA A 193 -28.22 5.28 -2.96
CA ALA A 193 -26.80 5.01 -2.76
C ALA A 193 -26.38 5.14 -1.29
N ALA A 194 -26.82 6.19 -0.60
CA ALA A 194 -26.55 6.38 0.82
C ALA A 194 -27.15 5.26 1.69
N HIS A 195 -28.36 4.80 1.37
CA HIS A 195 -28.97 3.66 2.07
C HIS A 195 -28.22 2.35 1.83
N LEU A 196 -27.71 2.12 0.61
CA LEU A 196 -26.90 0.95 0.31
C LEU A 196 -25.60 0.95 1.12
N LEU A 197 -24.92 2.10 1.20
CA LEU A 197 -23.71 2.26 2.02
C LEU A 197 -24.01 2.03 3.50
N LEU A 198 -25.12 2.59 4.01
CA LEU A 198 -25.52 2.39 5.40
C LEU A 198 -25.86 0.92 5.71
N ALA A 199 -26.57 0.24 4.82
CA ALA A 199 -26.89 -1.19 4.97
C ALA A 199 -25.62 -2.04 5.01
N THR A 200 -24.64 -1.69 4.19
CA THR A 200 -23.33 -2.35 4.13
C THR A 200 -22.59 -2.19 5.46
N VAL A 201 -22.39 -0.96 5.93
CA VAL A 201 -21.64 -0.68 7.16
C VAL A 201 -22.31 -1.26 8.40
N LYS A 202 -23.65 -1.38 8.41
CA LYS A 202 -24.38 -2.01 9.53
C LYS A 202 -24.19 -3.52 9.64
N ASN A 203 -23.90 -4.20 8.54
CA ASN A 203 -23.93 -5.66 8.46
C ASN A 203 -22.61 -6.27 8.01
N SER A 204 -21.56 -5.45 7.90
CA SER A 204 -20.20 -5.90 7.61
C SER A 204 -19.22 -5.18 8.52
N GLU A 205 -18.21 -5.92 8.98
CA GLU A 205 -17.11 -5.34 9.78
C GLU A 205 -16.14 -4.56 8.91
N LEU A 206 -16.02 -4.95 7.63
CA LEU A 206 -15.09 -4.38 6.67
C LEU A 206 -15.75 -4.27 5.31
N ALA A 207 -15.79 -3.05 4.77
CA ALA A 207 -16.27 -2.79 3.42
C ALA A 207 -15.30 -1.86 2.71
N TYR A 208 -14.92 -2.23 1.50
CA TYR A 208 -14.10 -1.41 0.61
C TYR A 208 -15.00 -0.71 -0.39
N ILE A 209 -14.80 0.60 -0.54
CA ILE A 209 -15.59 1.43 -1.45
C ILE A 209 -14.62 2.13 -2.40
N GLU A 210 -14.76 1.86 -3.69
CA GLU A 210 -13.98 2.48 -4.75
C GLU A 210 -14.89 3.35 -5.61
N ARG A 211 -14.45 4.57 -5.95
CA ARG A 211 -15.15 5.40 -6.94
C ARG A 211 -14.89 4.83 -8.33
N VAL A 212 -15.95 4.58 -9.09
CA VAL A 212 -15.85 4.06 -10.46
C VAL A 212 -16.47 5.08 -11.41
N GLU A 213 -15.79 5.36 -12.52
CA GLU A 213 -16.31 6.19 -13.59
C GLU A 213 -16.41 5.35 -14.87
N LYS A 214 -17.62 5.16 -15.37
CA LYS A 214 -17.91 4.43 -16.62
C LYS A 214 -18.96 5.21 -17.39
N GLU A 215 -18.71 5.44 -18.68
CA GLU A 215 -19.66 6.10 -19.59
C GLU A 215 -20.11 7.49 -19.11
N GLY A 216 -19.19 8.25 -18.48
CA GLY A 216 -19.48 9.59 -17.94
C GLY A 216 -20.38 9.60 -16.70
N THR A 217 -20.75 8.43 -16.17
CA THR A 217 -21.50 8.31 -14.91
C THR A 217 -20.55 7.91 -13.79
N THR A 218 -20.49 8.74 -12.74
CA THR A 218 -19.77 8.41 -11.50
C THR A 218 -20.65 7.49 -10.64
N GLY A 219 -20.10 6.34 -10.26
CA GLY A 219 -20.67 5.42 -9.28
C GLY A 219 -19.62 4.95 -8.28
N PHE A 220 -19.91 3.86 -7.59
CA PHE A 220 -18.97 3.24 -6.66
C PHE A 220 -19.09 1.72 -6.67
N LYS A 221 -17.97 1.05 -6.48
CA LYS A 221 -17.90 -0.39 -6.25
C LYS A 221 -17.77 -0.63 -4.74
N ILE A 222 -18.62 -1.49 -4.21
CA ILE A 222 -18.54 -2.01 -2.85
C ILE A 222 -18.03 -3.44 -2.90
N GLU A 223 -16.99 -3.72 -2.14
CA GLU A 223 -16.44 -5.06 -1.94
C GLU A 223 -16.40 -5.36 -0.44
N VAL A 224 -17.13 -6.38 -0.03
CA VAL A 224 -17.15 -6.92 1.32
C VAL A 224 -16.58 -8.34 1.23
N PRO A 225 -15.38 -8.60 1.80
CA PRO A 225 -14.69 -9.88 1.65
C PRO A 225 -15.57 -11.08 2.04
N GLY A 226 -15.67 -12.06 1.15
CA GLY A 226 -16.46 -13.29 1.38
C GLY A 226 -17.99 -13.08 1.42
N ILE A 227 -18.48 -11.85 1.27
CA ILE A 227 -19.90 -11.52 1.43
C ILE A 227 -20.49 -11.04 0.10
N MET A 228 -19.99 -9.94 -0.46
CA MET A 228 -20.56 -9.32 -1.66
C MET A 228 -19.56 -8.46 -2.44
N VAL A 229 -19.74 -8.40 -3.75
CA VAL A 229 -19.04 -7.45 -4.64
C VAL A 229 -20.05 -6.87 -5.61
N ILE A 230 -20.33 -5.57 -5.50
CA ILE A 230 -21.34 -4.89 -6.32
C ILE A 230 -20.83 -3.53 -6.81
N GLU A 231 -21.18 -3.15 -8.03
CA GLU A 231 -21.07 -1.80 -8.58
C GLU A 231 -22.45 -1.13 -8.48
N ALA A 232 -22.50 0.07 -7.90
CA ALA A 232 -23.69 0.87 -7.78
C ALA A 232 -23.52 2.21 -8.51
N LYS A 233 -24.47 2.56 -9.38
CA LYS A 233 -24.46 3.79 -10.18
C LYS A 233 -25.76 4.56 -9.96
N PRO A 234 -25.73 5.75 -9.34
CA PRO A 234 -26.92 6.59 -9.22
C PRO A 234 -27.27 7.15 -10.61
N LYS A 235 -28.54 7.02 -10.99
CA LYS A 235 -29.10 7.53 -12.26
C LYS A 235 -30.41 8.25 -11.99
N GLY A 236 -30.33 9.55 -11.71
CA GLY A 236 -31.50 10.38 -11.41
C GLY A 236 -32.32 9.77 -10.26
N ASN A 237 -33.44 9.13 -10.58
CA ASN A 237 -34.35 8.59 -9.55
C ASN A 237 -34.09 7.14 -9.12
N TYR A 238 -33.13 6.43 -9.73
CA TYR A 238 -32.84 5.04 -9.40
C TYR A 238 -31.36 4.78 -9.16
N LEU A 239 -31.07 3.67 -8.49
CA LEU A 239 -29.72 3.14 -8.29
C LEU A 239 -29.59 1.85 -9.08
N GLU A 240 -28.72 1.85 -10.08
CA GLU A 240 -28.38 0.64 -10.83
C GLU A 240 -27.34 -0.14 -10.04
N ILE A 241 -27.60 -1.42 -9.75
CA ILE A 241 -26.69 -2.30 -9.00
C ILE A 241 -26.33 -3.50 -9.87
N SER A 242 -25.03 -3.77 -10.01
CA SER A 242 -24.48 -4.87 -10.81
C SER A 242 -23.36 -5.60 -10.07
N PRO A 243 -23.42 -6.94 -9.90
CA PRO A 243 -24.55 -7.80 -10.21
C PRO A 243 -25.79 -7.45 -9.38
N GLY A 244 -26.99 -7.74 -9.90
CA GLY A 244 -28.24 -7.49 -9.18
C GLY A 244 -28.45 -8.40 -7.96
N THR A 245 -27.63 -9.43 -7.81
CA THR A 245 -27.56 -10.29 -6.62
C THR A 245 -26.43 -9.80 -5.72
N PHE A 246 -26.69 -9.74 -4.41
CA PHE A 246 -25.70 -9.29 -3.43
C PHE A 246 -24.79 -10.46 -2.98
N GLY A 247 -25.00 -11.67 -3.48
CA GLY A 247 -24.33 -12.90 -3.01
C GLY A 247 -25.24 -13.78 -2.16
N ASP A 248 -24.80 -15.01 -1.90
CA ASP A 248 -25.61 -16.06 -1.26
C ASP A 248 -25.41 -16.17 0.27
N SER A 249 -24.44 -15.43 0.81
CA SER A 249 -24.16 -15.40 2.25
C SER A 249 -25.32 -14.79 3.05
N ASP A 250 -25.47 -15.20 4.30
CA ASP A 250 -26.52 -14.64 5.17
C ASP A 250 -26.31 -13.15 5.45
N ALA A 251 -25.04 -12.71 5.52
CA ALA A 251 -24.69 -11.30 5.60
C ALA A 251 -25.14 -10.53 4.34
N ALA A 252 -24.91 -11.07 3.14
CA ALA A 252 -25.36 -10.46 1.90
C ALA A 252 -26.90 -10.34 1.82
N LYS A 253 -27.62 -11.39 2.22
CA LYS A 253 -29.09 -11.37 2.30
C LYS A 253 -29.59 -10.30 3.27
N LYS A 254 -28.91 -10.14 4.41
CA LYS A 254 -29.25 -9.14 5.42
C LYS A 254 -28.99 -7.71 4.92
N ILE A 255 -27.85 -7.47 4.27
CA ILE A 255 -27.54 -6.18 3.63
C ILE A 255 -28.62 -5.83 2.60
N LYS A 256 -28.98 -6.78 1.74
CA LYS A 256 -30.05 -6.58 0.73
C LYS A 256 -31.39 -6.27 1.39
N ALA A 257 -31.80 -7.04 2.40
CA ALA A 257 -33.07 -6.86 3.09
C ALA A 257 -33.15 -5.49 3.79
N ASP A 258 -32.08 -5.06 4.47
CA ASP A 258 -32.02 -3.75 5.13
C ASP A 258 -32.06 -2.61 4.12
N TYR A 259 -31.33 -2.74 3.00
CA TYR A 259 -31.35 -1.78 1.90
C TYR A 259 -32.77 -1.64 1.31
N GLU A 260 -33.42 -2.75 0.96
CA GLU A 260 -34.78 -2.75 0.42
C GLU A 260 -35.80 -2.19 1.43
N ALA A 261 -35.65 -2.49 2.72
CA ALA A 261 -36.51 -1.95 3.77
C ALA A 261 -36.37 -0.43 3.90
N MET A 262 -35.15 0.12 3.74
CA MET A 262 -34.92 1.57 3.76
C MET A 262 -35.50 2.25 2.54
N ILE A 263 -35.36 1.67 1.34
CA ILE A 263 -35.94 2.26 0.12
C ILE A 263 -37.47 2.29 0.18
N LYS A 264 -38.12 1.26 0.73
CA LYS A 264 -39.58 1.24 0.88
C LYS A 264 -40.13 2.33 1.81
N ARG A 265 -39.27 2.94 2.63
CA ARG A 265 -39.63 4.02 3.58
C ARG A 265 -39.37 5.42 3.03
N MET A 266 -38.71 5.53 1.87
CA MET A 266 -38.57 6.79 1.13
C MET A 266 -39.84 7.10 0.37
#